data_AF-A0A966FUL9-F1
#
_entry.id   AF-A0A966FUL9-F1
#
_cell.length_a   1.000
_cell.length_b   1.000
_cell.length_c   1.000
_cell.angle_alpha   90.00
_cell.angle_beta   90.00
_cell.angle_gamma   90.00
#
_symmetry.space_group_name_H-M   'P 1'
#
loop_
_entity.id
_entity.type
_entity.pdbx_description
1 polymer ?
#
loop_
_entity_poly.entity_id
_entity_poly.type
_entity_poly.pdbx_seq_one_letter_code
_entity_poly.pdbx_strand_id
1 'polypeptide(L)'
;MAVLPSRPAPFFANKNRAFWNLQFAGWGGAMVLRSVQGLANGQGLGFLMLVLIATVMSFSLSLLLSVVYRNLIGRPPLVTWGFTALALAAAVSMQVLVEAWVAGLYYSDRETTLTQLFFL
;
A
#
# COMPACT_ATOMS: atom_id res chain seq x y z
N MET A 1 -39.89 13.49 24.38
CA MET A 1 -38.53 13.01 24.01
C MET A 1 -38.48 12.92 22.49
N ALA A 2 -37.79 13.85 21.83
CA ALA A 2 -37.63 13.79 20.38
C ALA A 2 -36.57 12.74 20.05
N VAL A 3 -37.02 11.56 19.62
CA VAL A 3 -36.14 10.52 19.09
C VAL A 3 -35.72 11.00 17.71
N LEU A 4 -34.47 11.47 17.58
CA LEU A 4 -33.88 11.71 16.27
C LEU A 4 -33.95 10.39 15.51
N PRO A 5 -34.57 10.33 14.31
CA PRO A 5 -34.49 9.14 13.49
C PRO A 5 -33.01 8.97 13.13
N SER A 6 -32.34 8.03 13.79
CA SER A 6 -31.00 7.59 13.43
C SER A 6 -31.12 6.88 12.08
N ARG A 7 -31.26 7.64 11.00
CA ARG A 7 -30.97 7.13 9.68
C ARG A 7 -29.47 6.86 9.69
N PRO A 8 -29.00 5.60 9.63
CA PRO A 8 -27.58 5.35 9.46
C PRO A 8 -27.17 6.07 8.18
N ALA A 9 -26.40 7.15 8.29
CA ALA A 9 -25.88 7.81 7.12
C ALA A 9 -25.03 6.76 6.39
N PRO A 10 -25.32 6.45 5.11
CA PRO A 10 -24.59 5.41 4.40
C PRO A 10 -23.10 5.75 4.39
N PHE A 11 -22.23 4.74 4.52
CA PHE A 11 -20.77 4.95 4.62
C PHE A 11 -20.22 5.83 3.49
N PHE A 12 -20.79 5.71 2.28
CA PHE A 12 -20.44 6.50 1.10
C PHE A 12 -21.21 7.83 0.94
N ALA A 13 -22.02 8.24 1.94
CA ALA A 13 -22.69 9.55 1.94
C ALA A 13 -21.67 10.69 1.82
N ASN A 14 -20.47 10.49 2.38
CA ASN A 14 -19.36 11.42 2.25
C ASN A 14 -18.15 10.71 1.67
N LYS A 15 -18.03 10.69 0.33
CA LYS A 15 -16.99 9.98 -0.42
C LYS A 15 -15.57 10.35 0.04
N ASN A 16 -15.32 11.61 0.38
CA ASN A 16 -14.00 12.05 0.85
C ASN A 16 -13.65 11.38 2.19
N ARG A 17 -14.58 11.41 3.15
CA ARG A 17 -14.38 10.75 4.45
C ARG A 17 -14.26 9.23 4.33
N ALA A 18 -15.08 8.61 3.48
CA ALA A 18 -15.02 7.18 3.21
C ALA A 18 -13.66 6.76 2.61
N PHE A 19 -13.14 7.54 1.66
CA PHE A 19 -11.84 7.32 1.04
C PHE A 19 -10.71 7.38 2.06
N TRP A 20 -10.65 8.43 2.87
CA TRP A 20 -9.62 8.56 3.91
C TRP A 20 -9.71 7.44 4.95
N ASN A 21 -10.92 7.08 5.40
CA ASN A 21 -11.09 5.97 6.33
C ASN A 21 -10.62 4.64 5.75
N LEU A 22 -10.92 4.36 4.48
CA LEU A 22 -10.46 3.14 3.79
C LEU A 22 -8.94 3.12 3.63
N GLN A 23 -8.35 4.25 3.25
CA GLN A 23 -6.90 4.38 3.09
C GLN A 23 -6.16 4.14 4.41
N PHE A 24 -6.60 4.78 5.50
CA PHE A 24 -5.98 4.59 6.81
C PHE A 24 -6.24 3.20 7.38
N ALA A 25 -7.46 2.66 7.26
CA ALA A 25 -7.77 1.33 7.75
C ALA A 25 -7.02 0.24 6.96
N GLY A 26 -6.95 0.37 5.63
CA GLY A 26 -6.26 -0.58 4.76
C GLY A 26 -4.75 -0.58 4.98
N TRP A 27 -4.11 0.59 4.88
CA TRP A 27 -2.66 0.70 5.04
C TRP A 27 -2.22 0.55 6.50
N GLY A 28 -3.00 1.05 7.46
CA GLY A 28 -2.75 0.83 8.89
C GLY A 28 -2.86 -0.64 9.26
N GLY A 29 -3.88 -1.35 8.78
CA GLY A 29 -4.00 -2.79 8.95
C GLY A 29 -2.86 -3.57 8.29
N ALA A 30 -2.48 -3.19 7.07
CA ALA A 30 -1.36 -3.80 6.36
C ALA A 30 -0.01 -3.58 7.07
N MET A 31 0.20 -2.41 7.67
CA MET A 31 1.39 -2.11 8.49
C MET A 31 1.43 -3.03 9.71
N VAL A 32 0.34 -3.10 10.48
CA VAL A 32 0.26 -3.97 11.67
C VAL A 32 0.51 -5.42 11.31
N LEU A 33 -0.15 -5.92 10.25
CA LEU A 33 0.06 -7.28 9.77
C LEU A 33 1.53 -7.53 9.42
N ARG A 34 2.16 -6.63 8.66
CA ARG A 34 3.57 -6.76 8.27
C ARG A 34 4.52 -6.67 9.45
N SER A 35 4.22 -5.81 10.42
CA SER A 35 4.99 -5.72 11.67
C SER A 35 4.92 -7.02 12.46
N VAL A 36 3.72 -7.59 12.65
CA VAL A 36 3.53 -8.87 13.34
C VAL A 36 4.21 -10.00 12.59
N GLN A 37 4.08 -10.04 11.25
CA GLN A 37 4.79 -11.02 10.42
C GLN A 37 6.31 -10.91 10.59
N GLY A 38 6.86 -9.70 10.58
CA GLY A 38 8.29 -9.48 10.81
C GLY A 38 8.76 -10.00 12.16
N LEU A 39 8.04 -9.66 13.23
CA LEU A 39 8.34 -10.11 14.59
C LEU A 39 8.22 -11.63 14.72
N ALA A 40 7.18 -12.23 14.13
CA ALA A 40 6.98 -13.69 14.13
C ALA A 40 8.08 -14.44 13.35
N ASN A 41 8.65 -13.82 12.31
CA ASN A 41 9.78 -14.36 11.56
C ASN A 41 11.15 -14.08 12.21
N GLY A 42 11.17 -13.56 13.45
CA GLY A 42 12.41 -13.27 14.17
C GLY A 42 13.22 -12.10 13.60
N GLN A 43 12.61 -11.22 12.80
CA GLN A 43 13.28 -10.02 12.28
C GLN A 43 13.50 -9.01 13.42
N GLY A 44 14.68 -8.39 13.45
CA GLY A 44 15.01 -7.38 14.45
C GLY A 44 14.13 -6.13 14.34
N LEU A 45 14.14 -5.28 15.38
CA LEU A 45 13.33 -4.05 15.43
C LEU A 45 13.59 -3.08 14.26
N GLY A 46 14.76 -3.15 13.62
CA GLY A 46 15.08 -2.39 12.39
C GLY A 46 14.13 -2.70 11.22
N PHE A 47 13.54 -3.89 11.17
CA PHE A 47 12.54 -4.25 10.16
C PHE A 47 11.26 -3.43 10.28
N LEU A 48 10.91 -2.94 11.47
CA LEU A 48 9.74 -2.08 11.65
C LEU A 48 9.92 -0.73 10.95
N MET A 49 11.14 -0.18 10.95
CA MET A 49 11.46 1.05 10.21
C MET A 49 11.26 0.83 8.70
N LEU A 50 11.74 -0.30 8.19
CA LEU A 50 11.53 -0.71 6.80
C LEU A 50 10.05 -0.82 6.44
N VAL A 51 9.27 -1.53 7.28
CA VAL A 51 7.82 -1.68 7.09
C VAL A 51 7.13 -0.33 7.08
N LEU A 52 7.56 0.60 7.94
CA LEU A 52 7.01 1.96 7.98
C LEU A 52 7.30 2.72 6.69
N ILE A 53 8.56 2.74 6.23
CA ILE A 53 8.95 3.40 4.97
C ILE A 53 8.17 2.80 3.80
N ALA A 54 8.12 1.47 3.68
CA ALA A 54 7.38 0.78 2.63
C ALA A 54 5.89 1.15 2.67
N THR A 55 5.27 1.13 3.86
CA THR A 55 3.86 1.48 4.04
C THR A 55 3.58 2.93 3.60
N VAL A 56 4.42 3.89 3.98
CA VAL A 56 4.26 5.30 3.61
C VAL A 56 4.40 5.51 2.10
N MET A 57 5.34 4.81 1.47
CA MET A 57 5.50 4.84 0.00
C MET A 57 4.27 4.29 -0.71
N SER A 58 3.76 3.13 -0.29
CA SER A 58 2.59 2.52 -0.91
C SER A 58 1.29 3.27 -0.64
N PHE A 59 1.16 3.92 0.53
CA PHE A 59 0.09 4.86 0.83
C PHE A 59 0.11 6.05 -0.13
N SER A 60 1.27 6.64 -0.36
CA SER A 60 1.46 7.77 -1.28
C SER A 60 1.13 7.38 -2.72
N LEU A 61 1.53 6.19 -3.14
CA LEU A 61 1.24 5.67 -4.48
C LEU A 61 -0.26 5.44 -4.69
N SER A 62 -0.95 4.97 -3.66
CA SER A 62 -2.42 4.80 -3.67
C SER A 62 -3.16 6.14 -3.83
N LEU A 63 -2.67 7.21 -3.18
CA LEU A 63 -3.21 8.55 -3.36
C LEU A 63 -3.01 9.05 -4.80
N LEU A 64 -1.84 8.81 -5.38
CA LEU A 64 -1.55 9.15 -6.77
C LEU A 64 -2.52 8.44 -7.72
N LEU A 65 -2.75 7.14 -7.51
CA LEU A 65 -3.68 6.33 -8.29
C LEU A 65 -5.12 6.83 -8.17
N SER A 66 -5.53 7.26 -6.96
CA SER A 66 -6.84 7.86 -6.73
C SER A 66 -7.05 9.14 -7.56
N VAL A 67 -6.05 10.01 -7.65
CA VAL A 67 -6.10 11.22 -8.48
C VAL A 67 -6.19 10.88 -9.97
N VAL A 68 -5.39 9.92 -10.43
CA VAL A 68 -5.43 9.44 -11.83
C VAL A 68 -6.81 8.87 -12.16
N TYR A 69 -7.35 7.97 -11.33
CA TYR A 69 -8.67 7.38 -11.53
C TYR A 69 -9.80 8.40 -11.46
N ARG A 70 -9.69 9.42 -10.61
CA ARG A 70 -10.67 10.51 -10.57
C ARG A 70 -10.76 11.27 -11.90
N ASN A 71 -9.62 11.49 -12.57
CA ASN A 71 -9.59 12.12 -13.90
C ASN A 71 -10.06 11.19 -15.01
N LEU A 72 -9.89 9.88 -14.85
CA LEU A 72 -10.31 8.89 -15.84
C LEU A 72 -11.82 8.65 -15.83
N ILE A 73 -12.49 8.73 -14.68
CA ILE A 73 -13.91 8.37 -14.53
C ILE A 73 -14.87 9.22 -15.37
N GLY A 74 -14.43 10.37 -15.89
CA GLY A 74 -15.20 11.24 -16.79
C GLY A 74 -15.02 10.96 -18.28
N ARG A 75 -14.27 9.92 -18.69
CA ARG A 75 -13.88 9.66 -20.09
C ARG A 75 -14.50 8.38 -20.67
N PRO A 76 -14.63 8.27 -22.02
CA PRO A 76 -15.34 7.19 -22.69
C PRO A 76 -14.76 5.80 -22.36
N PRO A 77 -15.62 4.79 -22.14
CA PRO A 77 -15.28 3.49 -21.52
C PRO A 77 -14.08 2.78 -22.16
N LEU A 78 -13.95 2.76 -23.49
CA LEU A 78 -12.87 2.03 -24.16
C LEU A 78 -11.47 2.54 -23.78
N VAL A 79 -11.32 3.87 -23.63
CA VAL A 79 -10.04 4.49 -23.25
C VAL A 79 -9.79 4.34 -21.74
N THR A 80 -10.85 4.35 -20.94
CA THR A 80 -10.77 4.19 -19.49
C THR A 80 -10.23 2.83 -19.08
N TRP A 81 -10.65 1.74 -19.73
CA TRP A 81 -10.13 0.40 -19.42
C TRP A 81 -8.64 0.25 -19.73
N GLY A 82 -8.19 0.70 -20.91
CA GLY A 82 -6.77 0.63 -21.28
C GLY A 82 -5.89 1.50 -20.38
N PHE A 83 -6.32 2.74 -20.12
CA PHE A 83 -5.54 3.69 -19.33
C PHE A 83 -5.55 3.36 -17.83
N THR A 84 -6.63 2.76 -17.30
CA THR A 84 -6.66 2.26 -15.90
C THR A 84 -5.69 1.09 -15.71
N ALA A 85 -5.69 0.14 -16.65
CA ALA A 85 -4.77 -1.00 -16.61
C ALA A 85 -3.31 -0.54 -16.73
N LEU A 86 -3.02 0.39 -17.64
CA LEU A 86 -1.68 0.94 -17.82
C LEU A 86 -1.22 1.75 -16.59
N ALA A 87 -2.08 2.60 -16.05
CA ALA A 87 -1.78 3.36 -14.83
C ALA A 87 -1.54 2.45 -13.63
N LEU A 88 -2.35 1.38 -13.49
CA LEU A 88 -2.16 0.38 -12.44
C LEU A 88 -0.83 -0.36 -12.63
N ALA A 89 -0.53 -0.83 -13.85
CA ALA A 89 0.71 -1.52 -14.16
C ALA A 89 1.94 -0.63 -13.88
N ALA A 90 1.89 0.64 -14.26
CA ALA A 90 2.96 1.61 -14.03
C ALA A 90 3.14 1.93 -12.54
N ALA A 91 2.05 2.06 -11.79
CA ALA A 91 2.13 2.27 -10.35
C ALA A 91 2.72 1.03 -9.66
N VAL A 92 2.22 -0.16 -9.97
CA VAL A 92 2.71 -1.41 -9.38
C VAL A 92 4.17 -1.66 -9.74
N SER A 93 4.60 -1.40 -10.98
CA SER A 93 6.00 -1.56 -11.37
C SER A 93 6.92 -0.62 -10.60
N MET A 94 6.52 0.64 -10.43
CA MET A 94 7.26 1.60 -9.62
C MET A 94 7.29 1.18 -8.15
N GLN A 95 6.19 0.65 -7.62
CA GLN A 95 6.13 0.17 -6.24
C GLN A 95 7.12 -0.97 -6.00
N VAL A 96 7.05 -2.01 -6.81
CA VAL A 96 7.91 -3.19 -6.66
C VAL A 96 9.38 -2.82 -6.87
N LEU A 97 9.67 -1.90 -7.78
CA LEU A 97 11.03 -1.40 -8.00
C LEU A 97 11.59 -0.72 -6.73
N VAL A 98 10.81 0.17 -6.11
CA VAL A 98 11.21 0.86 -4.87
C VAL A 98 11.36 -0.14 -3.72
N GLU A 99 10.41 -1.06 -3.55
CA GLU A 99 10.46 -2.08 -2.50
C GLU A 99 11.69 -3.00 -2.67
N ALA A 100 11.99 -3.43 -3.90
CA ALA A 100 13.16 -4.26 -4.19
C ALA A 100 14.47 -3.51 -3.91
N TRP A 101 14.55 -2.23 -4.29
CA TRP A 101 15.71 -1.39 -4.01
C TRP A 101 15.94 -1.22 -2.50
N VAL A 102 14.88 -0.91 -1.76
CA VAL A 102 14.91 -0.73 -0.30
C VAL A 102 15.28 -2.04 0.41
N ALA A 103 14.74 -3.17 -0.02
CA ALA A 103 15.11 -4.48 0.49
C ALA A 103 16.58 -4.81 0.19
N GLY A 104 17.06 -4.48 -1.02
CA GLY A 104 18.47 -4.63 -1.40
C GLY A 104 19.40 -3.87 -0.45
N LEU A 105 19.11 -2.60 -0.16
CA LEU A 105 19.92 -1.80 0.77
C LEU A 105 19.95 -2.38 2.19
N TYR A 106 18.84 -2.95 2.67
CA TYR A 106 18.77 -3.52 4.01
C TYR A 106 19.43 -4.89 4.12
N TYR A 107 19.27 -5.74 3.11
CA TYR A 107 19.87 -7.07 3.10
C TYR A 107 21.29 -7.10 2.52
N SER A 108 21.79 -5.99 1.96
CA SER A 108 23.20 -5.84 1.53
C SER A 108 24.19 -6.07 2.67
N ASP A 109 23.78 -5.87 3.93
CA ASP A 109 24.60 -6.17 5.12
C ASP A 109 24.65 -7.69 5.45
N ARG A 110 23.70 -8.47 4.93
CA ARG A 110 23.81 -9.94 4.95
C ARG A 110 24.73 -10.37 3.82
N GLU A 111 26.03 -10.33 4.09
CA GLU A 111 27.00 -11.20 3.44
C GLU A 111 26.74 -12.68 3.80
N THR A 112 25.55 -13.20 3.52
CA THR A 112 25.42 -14.64 3.27
C THR A 112 25.85 -14.83 1.84
N THR A 113 27.16 -14.79 1.65
CA THR A 113 27.86 -15.13 0.41
C THR A 113 27.20 -16.38 -0.15
N LEU A 114 26.72 -16.32 -1.39
CA LEU A 114 26.05 -17.46 -2.05
C LEU A 114 26.87 -18.75 -1.99
N THR A 115 28.18 -18.66 -1.74
CA THR A 115 29.05 -19.79 -1.42
C THR A 115 28.67 -20.51 -0.11
N GLN A 116 28.24 -19.84 0.96
CA GLN A 116 27.84 -20.49 2.22
C GLN A 116 26.53 -21.29 2.11
N LEU A 117 25.62 -20.92 1.21
CA LEU A 117 24.37 -21.67 0.97
C LEU A 117 24.57 -22.88 0.04
N PHE A 118 25.64 -22.92 -0.75
CA PHE A 118 25.97 -24.03 -1.64
C PHE A 118 26.84 -25.12 -0.98
N PHE A 119 27.52 -24.81 0.12
CA PHE A 119 28.42 -25.74 0.84
C PHE A 119 27.84 -26.31 2.14
N LEU A 120 26.51 -26.23 2.32
CA LEU A 120 25.75 -26.87 3.40
C LEU A 120 24.77 -27.87 2.79
#